data_AF-A0A1V4AW22-F1
#
_entry.id   AF-A0A1V4AW22-F1
#
_cell.length_a   1.000
_cell.length_b   1.000
_cell.length_c   1.000
_cell.angle_alpha   90.00
_cell.angle_beta   90.00
_cell.angle_gamma   90.00
#
_symmetry.space_group_name_H-M   'P 1'
#
loop_
_entity.id
_entity.type
_entity.pdbx_description
1 polymer ?
#
loop_
_entity_poly.entity_id
_entity_poly.type
_entity_poly.pdbx_seq_one_letter_code
_entity_poly.pdbx_strand_id
1 'polypeptide(L)'
;MEKIMWGEDFSVGVRDLDEQHKRIVAVVNTLIGMIDTKVESEVISDTLTKMTQYASDHFKAEEQYMLDYGYPEYLSQKKTAPGIQEKNR
;
A
#
# COMPACT_ATOMS: atom_id res chain seq x y z
N MET A 1 6.09 -18.51 5.24
CA MET A 1 4.91 -17.63 5.43
C MET A 1 3.94 -17.89 4.28
N GLU A 2 2.63 -17.89 4.52
CA GLU A 2 1.65 -18.12 3.45
C GLU A 2 1.45 -16.88 2.58
N LYS A 3 1.21 -17.06 1.27
CA LYS A 3 0.90 -15.96 0.36
C LYS A 3 -0.49 -15.39 0.66
N ILE A 4 -0.62 -14.08 0.54
CA ILE A 4 -1.89 -13.36 0.65
C ILE A 4 -2.65 -13.51 -0.66
N MET A 5 -3.86 -14.07 -0.60
CA MET A 5 -4.76 -14.12 -1.74
C MET A 5 -5.68 -12.92 -1.71
N TRP A 6 -5.83 -12.22 -2.84
CA TRP A 6 -6.84 -11.16 -2.96
C TRP A 6 -8.24 -11.74 -2.74
N GLY A 7 -9.02 -11.11 -1.88
CA GLY A 7 -10.42 -11.39 -1.64
C GLY A 7 -11.26 -10.11 -1.71
N GLU A 8 -12.57 -10.27 -1.88
CA GLU A 8 -13.52 -9.15 -1.94
C GLU A 8 -13.53 -8.30 -0.66
N ASP A 9 -13.13 -8.87 0.48
CA ASP A 9 -13.01 -8.16 1.76
C ASP A 9 -11.94 -7.05 1.74
N PHE A 10 -11.05 -7.02 0.74
CA PHE A 10 -10.08 -5.95 0.54
C PHE A 10 -10.56 -4.87 -0.44
N SER A 11 -11.70 -5.07 -1.10
CA SER A 11 -12.27 -4.07 -2.00
C SER A 11 -12.89 -2.94 -1.20
N VAL A 12 -12.68 -1.71 -1.68
CA VAL A 12 -13.37 -0.51 -1.18
C VAL A 12 -14.43 -0.01 -2.16
N GLY A 13 -14.76 -0.82 -3.18
CA GLY A 13 -15.73 -0.48 -4.22
C GLY A 13 -15.24 0.57 -5.22
N VAL A 14 -14.00 1.04 -5.10
CA VAL A 14 -13.38 1.99 -6.03
C VAL A 14 -12.35 1.23 -6.86
N ARG A 15 -12.69 0.95 -8.12
CA ARG A 15 -11.87 0.12 -9.03
C ARG A 15 -10.40 0.54 -9.04
N ASP A 16 -10.10 1.84 -9.08
CA ASP A 16 -8.72 2.32 -9.16
C ASP A 16 -7.95 2.13 -7.85
N LEU A 17 -8.61 2.15 -6.69
CA LEU A 17 -7.99 1.83 -5.38
C LEU A 17 -7.82 0.32 -5.21
N ASP A 18 -8.79 -0.47 -5.65
CA ASP A 18 -8.71 -1.93 -5.60
C ASP A 18 -7.54 -2.46 -6.45
N GLU A 19 -7.30 -1.87 -7.63
CA GLU A 19 -6.13 -2.19 -8.45
C GLU A 19 -4.80 -1.82 -7.77
N GLN A 20 -4.78 -0.76 -6.95
CA GLN A 20 -3.61 -0.42 -6.16
C GLN A 20 -3.40 -1.41 -5.00
N HIS A 21 -4.46 -1.81 -4.29
CA HIS A 21 -4.38 -2.81 -3.24
C HIS A 21 -3.86 -4.16 -3.79
N LYS A 22 -4.35 -4.61 -4.95
CA LYS A 22 -3.86 -5.83 -5.62
C LYS A 22 -2.36 -5.77 -5.91
N ARG A 23 -1.85 -4.61 -6.32
CA ARG A 23 -0.40 -4.40 -6.53
C ARG A 23 0.38 -4.51 -5.23
N ILE A 24 -0.12 -3.93 -4.14
CA ILE A 24 0.50 -4.06 -2.81
C ILE A 24 0.56 -5.54 -2.40
N VAL A 25 -0.54 -6.28 -2.55
CA VAL A 25 -0.59 -7.73 -2.29
C VAL A 25 0.43 -8.50 -3.15
N ALA A 26 0.57 -8.15 -4.42
CA ALA A 26 1.56 -8.78 -5.30
C ALA A 26 3.02 -8.53 -4.85
N VAL A 27 3.34 -7.32 -4.38
CA VAL A 27 4.67 -6.99 -3.83
C VAL A 27 4.91 -7.74 -2.53
N VAL A 28 3.92 -7.82 -1.63
CA VAL A 28 4.03 -8.60 -0.40
C VAL A 28 4.25 -10.09 -0.69
N ASN A 29 3.52 -10.66 -1.64
CA ASN A 29 3.70 -12.04 -2.07
C ASN A 29 5.08 -12.31 -2.69
N THR A 30 5.65 -11.30 -3.34
CA THR A 30 7.02 -11.36 -3.85
C THR A 30 8.02 -11.44 -2.70
N LEU A 31 7.87 -10.57 -1.68
CA LEU A 31 8.71 -10.60 -0.48
C LEU A 31 8.57 -11.93 0.28
N ILE A 32 7.36 -12.48 0.41
CA ILE A 32 7.12 -13.78 1.04
C ILE A 32 7.88 -14.90 0.32
N GLY A 33 7.89 -14.87 -1.01
CA GLY A 33 8.63 -15.83 -1.83
C GLY A 33 10.15 -15.73 -1.66
N MET A 34 10.67 -14.58 -1.21
CA MET A 34 12.10 -14.37 -0.98
C MET A 34 12.59 -14.95 0.36
N ILE A 35 11.70 -15.16 1.34
CA ILE A 35 12.06 -15.56 2.73
C ILE A 35 12.85 -16.86 2.78
N ASP A 36 12.45 -17.87 1.99
CA ASP A 36 13.06 -19.20 2.02
C ASP A 36 14.14 -19.38 0.94
N THR A 37 14.56 -18.30 0.30
CA THR A 37 15.54 -18.31 -0.80
C THR A 37 16.79 -17.51 -0.42
N LYS A 38 17.97 -17.94 -0.92
CA LYS A 38 19.20 -17.14 -0.83
C LYS A 38 19.12 -15.99 -1.84
N VAL A 39 18.35 -14.97 -1.50
CA VAL A 39 18.26 -13.73 -2.28
C VAL A 39 19.23 -12.72 -1.70
N GLU A 40 19.94 -12.02 -2.57
CA GLU A 40 20.87 -10.96 -2.18
C GLU A 40 20.12 -9.84 -1.44
N SER A 41 20.75 -9.29 -0.40
CA SER A 41 20.15 -8.26 0.46
C SER A 41 19.74 -7.01 -0.32
N GLU A 42 20.44 -6.67 -1.39
CA GLU A 42 20.11 -5.57 -2.30
C GLU A 42 18.75 -5.75 -2.96
N VAL A 43 18.41 -6.96 -3.43
CA VAL A 43 17.12 -7.25 -4.07
C VAL A 43 15.97 -7.12 -3.07
N ILE A 44 16.20 -7.52 -1.82
CA ILE A 44 15.22 -7.36 -0.73
C ILE A 44 15.01 -5.87 -0.44
N SER A 45 16.10 -5.11 -0.31
CA SER A 45 16.08 -3.66 -0.06
C SER A 45 15.34 -2.90 -1.16
N ASP A 46 15.61 -3.22 -2.43
CA ASP A 46 14.94 -2.62 -3.59
C ASP A 46 13.44 -2.92 -3.59
N THR A 47 13.06 -4.14 -3.24
CA THR A 47 11.65 -4.56 -3.19
C THR A 47 10.91 -3.84 -2.07
N LEU A 48 11.52 -3.72 -0.88
CA LEU A 48 10.97 -2.93 0.24
C LEU A 48 10.86 -1.44 -0.08
N THR A 49 11.84 -0.89 -0.78
CA THR A 49 11.83 0.51 -1.24
C THR A 49 10.66 0.75 -2.19
N LYS A 50 10.48 -0.13 -3.19
CA LYS A 50 9.33 -0.08 -4.11
C LYS A 50 8.02 -0.19 -3.35
N MET A 51 7.91 -1.13 -2.40
CA MET A 51 6.70 -1.29 -1.57
C MET A 51 6.36 -0.01 -0.81
N THR A 52 7.36 0.62 -0.18
CA THR A 52 7.17 1.86 0.60
C THR A 52 6.70 3.00 -0.31
N GLN A 53 7.31 3.15 -1.48
CA GLN A 53 6.90 4.16 -2.45
C GLN A 53 5.47 3.93 -2.93
N TYR A 54 5.13 2.69 -3.31
CA TYR A 54 3.77 2.34 -3.75
C TYR A 54 2.72 2.58 -2.66
N ALA A 55 3.02 2.22 -1.40
CA ALA A 55 2.11 2.49 -0.29
C ALA A 55 1.91 4.01 -0.09
N SER A 56 2.96 4.82 -0.20
CA SER A 56 2.84 6.28 -0.09
C SER A 56 1.96 6.85 -1.19
N ASP A 57 2.14 6.43 -2.44
CA ASP A 57 1.35 6.95 -3.56
C ASP A 57 -0.10 6.46 -3.50
N HIS A 58 -0.32 5.26 -2.98
CA HIS A 58 -1.65 4.73 -2.70
C HIS A 58 -2.42 5.56 -1.68
N PHE A 59 -1.82 5.87 -0.52
CA PHE A 59 -2.47 6.70 0.49
C PHE A 59 -2.78 8.11 -0.02
N LYS A 60 -1.91 8.71 -0.86
CA LYS A 60 -2.22 10.00 -1.49
C LYS A 60 -3.42 9.91 -2.42
N ALA A 61 -3.54 8.83 -3.19
CA ALA A 61 -4.68 8.62 -4.06
C ALA A 61 -5.97 8.48 -3.24
N GLU A 62 -5.95 7.67 -2.17
CA GLU A 62 -7.08 7.50 -1.26
C GLU A 62 -7.50 8.83 -0.60
N GLU A 63 -6.53 9.62 -0.10
CA GLU A 63 -6.78 10.95 0.45
C GLU A 63 -7.42 11.87 -0.58
N GLN A 64 -6.94 11.85 -1.83
CA GLN A 64 -7.52 12.66 -2.91
C GLN A 64 -8.97 12.24 -3.21
N TYR A 65 -9.25 10.94 -3.30
CA TYR A 65 -10.62 10.44 -3.45
C TYR A 65 -11.51 10.88 -2.28
N MET A 66 -11.01 10.81 -1.04
CA MET A 66 -11.78 11.27 0.12
C MET A 66 -12.10 12.76 0.06
N LEU A 67 -11.16 13.59 -0.38
CA LEU A 67 -11.36 15.03 -0.54
C LEU A 67 -12.33 15.36 -1.67
N ASP A 68 -12.15 14.74 -2.84
CA ASP A 68 -12.95 15.01 -4.04
C ASP A 68 -14.44 14.68 -3.85
N TYR A 69 -14.73 13.63 -3.07
CA TYR A 69 -16.09 13.17 -2.79
C TYR A 69 -16.62 13.61 -1.41
N GLY A 70 -15.86 14.42 -0.66
CA GLY A 70 -16.31 14.99 0.62
C GLY A 70 -16.53 13.96 1.72
N TYR A 71 -15.64 12.96 1.84
CA TYR A 71 -15.73 11.89 2.83
C TYR A 71 -15.74 12.45 4.26
N PRO A 72 -16.82 12.25 5.05
CA PRO A 72 -17.00 12.91 6.34
C PRO A 72 -15.91 12.59 7.38
N GLU A 73 -15.28 11.42 7.27
CA GLU A 73 -14.29 10.93 8.24
C GLU A 73 -12.84 11.09 7.76
N TYR A 74 -12.59 11.88 6.71
CA TYR A 74 -11.25 12.12 6.16
C TYR A 74 -10.20 12.48 7.23
N LEU A 75 -10.55 13.37 8.18
CA LEU A 75 -9.65 13.79 9.25
C LEU A 75 -9.30 12.66 10.24
N SER A 76 -10.20 11.67 10.38
CA SER A 76 -9.96 10.47 11.19
C SER A 76 -9.02 9.52 10.44
N GLN A 77 -9.31 9.23 9.16
CA GLN A 77 -8.51 8.36 8.31
C GLN A 77 -7.07 8.87 8.14
N LYS A 78 -6.89 10.17 7.94
CA LYS A 78 -5.56 10.80 7.79
C LYS A 78 -4.65 10.61 9.01
N LYS A 79 -5.23 10.42 10.20
CA LYS A 79 -4.46 10.16 11.44
C LYS A 79 -4.03 8.70 11.59
N THR A 80 -4.78 7.76 11.02
CA THR A 80 -4.53 6.31 11.12
C THR A 80 -3.67 5.76 10.00
N ALA A 81 -3.70 6.37 8.81
CA ALA A 81 -2.72 6.08 7.78
C ALA A 81 -1.32 6.39 8.35
N PRO A 82 -0.32 5.49 8.21
CA PRO A 82 1.03 5.76 8.67
C PRO A 82 1.51 7.03 7.97
N GLY A 83 1.52 8.12 8.74
CA GLY A 83 1.52 9.46 8.20
C GLY A 83 2.61 9.64 7.17
N ILE A 84 2.21 10.06 5.98
CA ILE A 84 3.02 11.00 5.23
C ILE A 84 3.06 12.25 6.11
N GLN A 85 3.95 12.25 7.11
CA GLN A 85 4.39 13.48 7.71
C GLN A 85 5.02 14.22 6.54
N GLU A 86 4.38 15.30 6.08
CA GLU A 86 5.10 16.37 5.42
C GLU A 86 6.31 16.64 6.32
N LYS A 87 7.48 16.16 5.90
CA LYS A 87 8.74 16.66 6.43
C LYS A 87 8.79 18.10 5.93
N ASN A 88 8.13 18.99 6.65
CA ASN A 88 8.34 20.42 6.56
C ASN A 88 9.85 20.63 6.68
N ARG A 89 10.44 20.98 5.55
CA ARG A 89 11.83 21.39 5.44
C ARG A 89 11.84 22.90 5.30
#